data_AF-A0A7V3F8U3-F1
#
_entry.id   AF-A0A7V3F8U3-F1
#
_cell.length_a   1.000
_cell.length_b   1.000
_cell.length_c   1.000
_cell.angle_alpha   90.00
_cell.angle_beta   90.00
_cell.angle_gamma   90.00
#
_symmetry.space_group_name_H-M   'P 1'
#
loop_
_entity.id
_entity.type
_entity.pdbx_description
1 polymer ?
#
loop_
_entity_poly.entity_id
_entity_poly.type
_entity_poly.pdbx_seq_one_letter_code
_entity_poly.pdbx_strand_id
1 'polypeptide(L)'
;MAMMDEKPRRERKNLVILNTGNGKGKTTAALGTAFRAMGHGWRVCMVQFIKGKWKPGEVRMASKLPAGQFEIIPMGEGFTWESENLDKDKATAQKAWDIAKAKILSGEFQLIILDEITYTITYKFLDLDDVIDTIRQRPSHVNVILTGRGAHPALVELADLVSEVHEVKHPYRQGLLAQVGIEY
;
A
#
# COMPACT_ATOMS: atom_id res chain seq x y z
N MET A 1 17.03 48.98 2.56
CA MET A 1 17.67 47.67 2.29
C MET A 1 16.68 46.60 2.76
N ALA A 2 15.87 46.06 1.85
CA ALA A 2 14.88 45.04 2.19
C ALA A 2 15.59 43.68 2.24
N MET A 3 15.51 42.99 3.37
CA MET A 3 15.95 41.61 3.48
C MET A 3 15.05 40.76 2.56
N MET A 4 15.64 40.18 1.52
CA MET A 4 14.99 39.13 0.76
C MET A 4 14.92 37.90 1.65
N ASP A 5 13.70 37.51 2.06
CA ASP A 5 13.44 36.19 2.64
C ASP A 5 13.93 35.12 1.65
N GLU A 6 15.01 34.43 1.98
CA GLU A 6 15.43 33.24 1.25
C GLU A 6 14.32 32.19 1.38
N LYS A 7 13.59 31.96 0.28
CA LYS A 7 12.66 30.83 0.21
C LYS A 7 13.47 29.55 0.47
N PRO A 8 13.05 28.69 1.42
CA PRO A 8 13.78 27.47 1.72
C PRO A 8 13.98 26.64 0.46
N ARG A 9 15.19 26.11 0.27
CA ARG A 9 15.53 25.23 -0.85
C ARG A 9 14.57 24.04 -0.85
N ARG A 10 13.77 23.93 -1.90
CA ARG A 10 12.83 22.81 -2.08
C ARG A 10 13.60 21.61 -2.59
N GLU A 11 13.90 20.66 -1.70
CA GLU A 11 14.53 19.41 -2.07
C GLU A 11 13.50 18.38 -2.55
N ARG A 12 13.87 17.60 -3.56
CA ARG A 12 13.07 16.45 -4.00
C ARG A 12 13.47 15.25 -3.14
N LYS A 13 12.58 14.81 -2.27
CA LYS A 13 12.68 13.51 -1.57
C LYS A 13 11.59 12.56 -2.07
N ASN A 14 11.86 11.27 -2.00
CA ASN A 14 10.88 10.24 -2.27
C ASN A 14 10.02 10.02 -1.02
N LEU A 15 8.75 9.71 -1.23
CA LEU A 15 7.71 9.85 -0.22
C LEU A 15 7.29 8.50 0.34
N VAL A 16 6.95 8.51 1.63
CA VAL A 16 6.07 7.54 2.27
C VAL A 16 4.66 8.13 2.30
N ILE A 17 3.71 7.44 1.69
CA ILE A 17 2.31 7.86 1.59
C ILE A 17 1.45 6.86 2.35
N LEU A 18 0.54 7.34 3.18
CA LEU A 18 -0.43 6.51 3.90
C LEU A 18 -1.85 6.90 3.48
N ASN A 19 -2.55 5.95 2.84
CA ASN A 19 -3.97 6.09 2.51
C ASN A 19 -4.79 5.26 3.51
N THR A 20 -5.40 5.92 4.49
CA THR A 20 -6.20 5.28 5.56
C THR A 20 -7.65 5.76 5.59
N GLY A 21 -8.38 5.48 6.66
CA GLY A 21 -9.78 5.85 6.85
C GLY A 21 -10.79 4.78 6.42
N ASN A 22 -12.05 4.99 6.80
CA ASN A 22 -13.12 4.01 6.66
C ASN A 22 -13.82 4.01 5.29
N GLY A 23 -13.61 5.03 4.46
CA GLY A 23 -14.21 5.13 3.14
C GLY A 23 -13.53 4.24 2.10
N LYS A 24 -14.29 3.94 1.04
CA LYS A 24 -13.78 3.34 -0.20
C LYS A 24 -12.90 4.34 -0.92
N GLY A 25 -11.70 3.92 -1.35
CA GLY A 25 -10.82 4.78 -2.16
C GLY A 25 -9.32 4.57 -1.93
N LYS A 26 -8.92 3.95 -0.81
CA LYS A 26 -7.51 3.82 -0.39
C LYS A 26 -6.66 3.05 -1.43
N THR A 27 -7.02 1.81 -1.71
CA THR A 27 -6.34 0.97 -2.71
C THR A 27 -6.45 1.54 -4.11
N THR A 28 -7.61 2.07 -4.50
CA THR A 28 -7.77 2.66 -5.84
C THR A 28 -6.95 3.94 -6.02
N ALA A 29 -6.74 4.73 -4.96
CA ALA A 29 -5.83 5.88 -4.99
C ALA A 29 -4.37 5.44 -5.12
N ALA A 30 -3.97 4.36 -4.45
CA ALA A 30 -2.65 3.75 -4.62
C ALA A 30 -2.45 3.25 -6.06
N LEU A 31 -3.44 2.55 -6.62
CA LEU A 31 -3.43 2.10 -8.03
C LEU A 31 -3.44 3.26 -9.03
N GLY A 32 -4.16 4.34 -8.75
CA GLY A 32 -4.11 5.56 -9.57
C GLY A 32 -2.72 6.21 -9.57
N THR A 33 -2.02 6.14 -8.44
CA THR A 33 -0.62 6.59 -8.34
C THR A 33 0.32 5.65 -9.11
N ALA A 34 0.10 4.33 -9.03
CA ALA A 34 0.82 3.35 -9.86
C ALA A 34 0.64 3.63 -11.35
N PHE A 35 -0.59 3.89 -11.78
CA PHE A 35 -0.87 4.24 -13.18
C PHE A 35 -0.10 5.48 -13.64
N ARG A 36 -0.07 6.54 -12.81
CA ARG A 36 0.73 7.73 -13.07
C ARG A 36 2.23 7.40 -13.16
N ALA A 37 2.76 6.63 -12.21
CA ALA A 37 4.17 6.24 -12.18
C ALA A 37 4.57 5.45 -13.44
N MET A 38 3.77 4.47 -13.84
CA MET A 38 4.01 3.67 -15.05
C MET A 38 3.95 4.52 -16.33
N GLY A 39 3.10 5.54 -16.37
CA GLY A 39 3.06 6.52 -17.46
C GLY A 39 4.37 7.31 -17.62
N HIS A 40 5.18 7.38 -16.56
CA HIS A 40 6.54 7.93 -16.58
C HIS A 40 7.64 6.87 -16.69
N GLY A 41 7.28 5.64 -17.07
CA GLY A 41 8.23 4.54 -17.27
C GLY A 41 8.75 3.90 -15.97
N TRP A 42 8.14 4.20 -14.82
CA TRP A 42 8.55 3.59 -13.56
C TRP A 42 8.09 2.13 -13.48
N ARG A 43 8.93 1.31 -12.84
CA ARG A 43 8.53 -0.02 -12.38
C ARG A 43 7.83 0.12 -11.04
N VAL A 44 6.68 -0.55 -10.93
CA VAL A 44 5.85 -0.57 -9.71
C VAL A 44 5.74 -1.99 -9.19
N CYS A 45 5.83 -2.17 -7.87
CA CYS A 45 5.49 -3.42 -7.20
C CYS A 45 4.38 -3.18 -6.18
N MET A 46 3.40 -4.07 -6.14
CA MET A 46 2.33 -4.08 -5.15
C MET A 46 2.30 -5.44 -4.45
N VAL A 47 2.42 -5.43 -3.13
CA VAL A 47 2.22 -6.60 -2.28
C VAL A 47 0.89 -6.42 -1.56
N GLN A 48 -0.03 -7.37 -1.74
CA GLN A 48 -1.35 -7.33 -1.11
C GLN A 48 -1.32 -8.26 0.10
N PHE A 49 -1.67 -7.76 1.29
CA PHE A 49 -1.54 -8.56 2.51
C PHE A 49 -2.79 -9.39 2.81
N ILE A 50 -3.99 -8.96 2.41
CA ILE A 50 -5.25 -9.65 2.75
C ILE A 50 -5.79 -10.54 1.63
N LYS A 51 -5.63 -10.15 0.35
CA LYS A 51 -6.46 -10.69 -0.73
C LYS A 51 -6.23 -12.20 -0.96
N GLY A 52 -7.33 -12.96 -0.93
CA GLY A 52 -7.32 -14.43 -1.14
C GLY A 52 -7.26 -14.87 -2.61
N LYS A 53 -7.72 -16.08 -2.91
CA LYS A 53 -7.60 -16.78 -4.22
C LYS A 53 -8.29 -16.10 -5.41
N TRP A 54 -9.01 -15.01 -5.19
CA TRP A 54 -9.76 -14.33 -6.22
C TRP A 54 -8.87 -13.37 -7.02
N LYS A 55 -9.09 -13.26 -8.34
CA LYS A 55 -8.23 -12.48 -9.26
C LYS A 55 -8.86 -11.11 -9.54
N PRO A 56 -8.48 -10.05 -8.82
CA PRO A 56 -9.06 -8.73 -8.98
C PRO A 56 -8.65 -8.10 -10.32
N GLY A 57 -9.41 -7.07 -10.74
CA GLY A 57 -9.21 -6.40 -12.03
C GLY A 57 -7.77 -5.90 -12.24
N GLU A 58 -7.11 -5.40 -11.21
CA GLU A 58 -5.73 -4.91 -11.29
C GLU A 58 -4.72 -6.01 -11.65
N VAL A 59 -4.89 -7.24 -11.14
CA VAL A 59 -4.00 -8.38 -11.48
C VAL A 59 -4.16 -8.75 -12.95
N ARG A 60 -5.41 -8.73 -13.46
CA ARG A 60 -5.70 -8.99 -14.88
C ARG A 60 -5.16 -7.89 -15.80
N MET A 61 -5.11 -6.65 -15.33
CA MET A 61 -4.52 -5.55 -16.08
C MET A 61 -2.99 -5.64 -16.07
N ALA A 62 -2.38 -5.92 -14.92
CA ALA A 62 -0.93 -6.06 -14.80
C ALA A 62 -0.36 -7.12 -15.75
N SER A 63 -1.07 -8.24 -15.96
CA SER A 63 -0.63 -9.29 -16.89
C SER A 63 -0.62 -8.89 -18.37
N LYS A 64 -1.22 -7.73 -18.71
CA LYS A 64 -1.21 -7.18 -20.09
C LYS A 64 -0.13 -6.13 -20.31
N LEU A 65 0.56 -5.71 -19.24
CA LEU A 65 1.63 -4.74 -19.31
C LEU A 65 2.96 -5.42 -19.69
N PRO A 66 3.92 -4.67 -20.25
CA PRO A 66 5.30 -5.12 -20.39
C PRO A 66 5.83 -5.80 -19.14
N ALA A 67 6.56 -6.90 -19.33
CA ALA A 67 7.10 -7.70 -18.23
C ALA A 67 7.90 -6.82 -17.27
N GLY A 68 7.57 -6.90 -15.97
CA GLY A 68 8.25 -6.16 -14.92
C GLY A 68 7.86 -4.69 -14.77
N GLN A 69 6.94 -4.15 -15.59
CA GLN A 69 6.43 -2.78 -15.43
C GLN A 69 5.52 -2.66 -14.21
N PHE A 70 4.63 -3.63 -14.01
CA PHE A 70 3.81 -3.75 -12.80
C PHE A 70 3.81 -5.17 -12.27
N GLU A 71 4.43 -5.36 -11.11
CA GLU A 71 4.40 -6.63 -10.39
C GLU A 71 3.34 -6.55 -9.28
N ILE A 72 2.32 -7.42 -9.33
CA ILE A 72 1.34 -7.56 -8.25
C ILE A 72 1.52 -8.94 -7.63
N ILE A 73 1.78 -8.96 -6.34
CA ILE A 73 2.02 -10.15 -5.53
C ILE A 73 0.84 -10.27 -4.56
N PRO A 74 -0.24 -10.99 -4.95
CA PRO A 74 -1.35 -11.24 -4.04
C PRO A 74 -0.90 -12.25 -2.98
N MET A 75 -0.83 -11.78 -1.74
CA MET A 75 -0.54 -12.61 -0.58
C MET A 75 -1.72 -12.57 0.39
N GLY A 76 -1.75 -13.53 1.30
CA GLY A 76 -2.90 -13.77 2.16
C GLY A 76 -3.81 -14.87 1.60
N GLU A 77 -4.55 -15.51 2.49
CA GLU A 77 -5.59 -16.47 2.10
C GLU A 77 -6.99 -15.84 2.11
N GLY A 78 -7.08 -14.50 2.18
CA GLY A 78 -8.34 -13.85 2.52
C GLY A 78 -8.62 -14.00 4.00
N PHE A 79 -7.62 -13.81 4.88
CA PHE A 79 -7.85 -13.89 6.31
C PHE A 79 -8.91 -12.86 6.70
N THR A 80 -10.10 -13.38 6.98
CA THR A 80 -11.18 -12.62 7.57
C THR A 80 -10.99 -12.61 9.07
N TRP A 81 -11.71 -11.74 9.75
CA TRP A 81 -11.91 -11.77 11.20
C TRP A 81 -12.53 -13.09 11.73
N GLU A 82 -12.85 -14.03 10.83
CA GLU A 82 -13.39 -15.35 11.11
C GLU A 82 -12.36 -16.47 10.88
N SER A 83 -11.08 -16.14 10.65
CA SER A 83 -10.06 -17.16 10.44
C SER A 83 -9.92 -18.08 11.66
N GLU A 84 -10.06 -19.37 11.42
CA GLU A 84 -9.93 -20.41 12.45
C GLU A 84 -8.45 -20.67 12.82
N ASN A 85 -7.48 -20.11 12.08
CA ASN A 85 -6.05 -20.38 12.29
C ASN A 85 -5.18 -19.12 12.19
N LEU A 86 -5.10 -18.37 13.29
CA LEU A 86 -4.30 -17.15 13.41
C LEU A 86 -2.79 -17.37 13.20
N ASP A 87 -2.25 -18.52 13.58
CA ASP A 87 -0.83 -18.82 13.40
C ASP A 87 -0.47 -18.95 11.92
N LYS A 88 -1.37 -19.56 11.12
CA LYS A 88 -1.22 -19.64 9.67
C LYS A 88 -1.29 -18.26 9.01
N ASP A 89 -2.20 -17.40 9.48
CA ASP A 89 -2.33 -16.04 8.96
C ASP A 89 -1.11 -15.20 9.28
N LYS A 90 -0.60 -15.31 10.51
CA LYS A 90 0.66 -14.67 10.93
C LYS A 90 1.83 -15.13 10.06
N ALA A 91 1.97 -16.43 9.82
CA ALA A 91 3.02 -16.95 8.95
C ALA A 91 2.86 -16.47 7.49
N THR A 92 1.64 -16.33 7.00
CA THR A 92 1.36 -15.83 5.64
C THR A 92 1.67 -14.34 5.52
N ALA A 93 1.29 -13.55 6.53
CA ALA A 93 1.64 -12.13 6.62
C ALA A 93 3.17 -11.94 6.68
N GLN A 94 3.88 -12.75 7.47
CA GLN A 94 5.34 -12.72 7.54
C GLN A 94 5.99 -13.01 6.17
N LYS A 95 5.52 -14.05 5.46
CA LYS A 95 6.02 -14.34 4.09
C LYS A 95 5.77 -13.19 3.12
N ALA A 96 4.58 -12.57 3.18
CA ALA A 96 4.26 -11.41 2.37
C ALA A 96 5.20 -10.23 2.68
N TRP A 97 5.50 -10.05 3.97
CA TRP A 97 6.40 -9.01 4.44
C TRP A 97 7.84 -9.26 4.02
N ASP A 98 8.35 -10.49 4.10
CA ASP A 98 9.71 -10.83 3.66
C ASP A 98 9.90 -10.50 2.17
N ILE A 99 8.88 -10.80 1.35
CA ILE A 99 8.86 -10.43 -0.07
C ILE A 99 8.85 -8.91 -0.24
N ALA A 100 7.96 -8.21 0.47
CA ALA A 100 7.86 -6.75 0.40
C ALA A 100 9.17 -6.07 0.80
N LYS A 101 9.78 -6.52 1.89
CA LYS A 101 11.07 -6.05 2.41
C LYS A 101 12.18 -6.23 1.37
N ALA A 102 12.27 -7.41 0.75
CA ALA A 102 13.23 -7.64 -0.32
C ALA A 102 13.01 -6.70 -1.52
N LYS A 103 11.75 -6.46 -1.93
CA LYS A 103 11.40 -5.55 -3.04
C LYS A 103 11.68 -4.08 -2.72
N ILE A 104 11.46 -3.66 -1.49
CA ILE A 104 11.80 -2.30 -1.01
C ILE A 104 13.31 -2.09 -1.07
N LEU A 105 14.07 -3.02 -0.48
CA LEU A 105 15.51 -2.86 -0.31
C LEU A 105 16.30 -3.10 -1.62
N SER A 106 15.74 -3.80 -2.60
CA SER A 106 16.42 -4.01 -3.89
C SER A 106 16.59 -2.73 -4.71
N GLY A 107 15.73 -1.72 -4.51
CA GLY A 107 15.75 -0.49 -5.30
C GLY A 107 15.34 -0.66 -6.76
N GLU A 108 14.86 -1.83 -7.18
CA GLU A 108 14.46 -2.09 -8.56
C GLU A 108 13.20 -1.33 -9.00
N PHE A 109 12.36 -0.97 -8.04
CA PHE A 109 11.07 -0.32 -8.24
C PHE A 109 11.11 1.10 -7.70
N GLN A 110 10.60 2.06 -8.46
CA GLN A 110 10.51 3.45 -8.00
C GLN A 110 9.28 3.65 -7.08
N LEU A 111 8.31 2.73 -7.14
CA LEU A 111 7.13 2.74 -6.30
C LEU A 111 6.81 1.33 -5.78
N ILE A 112 6.70 1.20 -4.47
CA ILE A 112 6.19 0.02 -3.76
C ILE A 112 4.84 0.36 -3.14
N ILE A 113 3.86 -0.53 -3.28
CA ILE A 113 2.55 -0.45 -2.64
C ILE A 113 2.41 -1.62 -1.67
N LEU A 114 2.18 -1.31 -0.40
CA LEU A 114 1.90 -2.23 0.69
C LEU A 114 0.40 -2.18 0.97
N ASP A 115 -0.36 -2.95 0.19
CA ASP A 115 -1.81 -2.88 0.19
C ASP A 115 -2.40 -3.67 1.37
N GLU A 116 -3.20 -2.99 2.18
CA GLU A 116 -3.86 -3.50 3.38
C GLU A 116 -2.89 -3.96 4.48
N ILE A 117 -1.67 -3.40 4.52
CA ILE A 117 -0.66 -3.71 5.54
C ILE A 117 -1.08 -3.25 6.95
N THR A 118 -1.95 -2.24 7.08
CA THR A 118 -2.33 -1.74 8.42
C THR A 118 -3.01 -2.81 9.27
N TYR A 119 -3.70 -3.76 8.65
CA TYR A 119 -4.35 -4.85 9.36
C TYR A 119 -3.36 -5.84 9.95
N THR A 120 -2.27 -6.16 9.25
CA THR A 120 -1.26 -7.09 9.78
C THR A 120 -0.57 -6.53 11.02
N ILE A 121 -0.45 -5.20 11.10
CA ILE A 121 0.04 -4.50 12.29
C ILE A 121 -1.02 -4.49 13.39
N THR A 122 -2.28 -4.18 13.05
CA THR A 122 -3.40 -4.15 14.00
C THR A 122 -3.59 -5.50 14.69
N TYR A 123 -3.48 -6.59 13.93
CA TYR A 123 -3.58 -7.96 14.44
C TYR A 123 -2.27 -8.51 15.03
N LYS A 124 -1.20 -7.70 15.09
CA LYS A 124 0.14 -8.10 15.59
C LYS A 124 0.72 -9.31 14.87
N PHE A 125 0.41 -9.44 13.58
CA PHE A 125 0.98 -10.46 12.71
C PHE A 125 2.38 -10.07 12.26
N LEU A 126 2.61 -8.78 12.03
CA LEU A 126 3.92 -8.21 11.76
C LEU A 126 4.41 -7.38 12.95
N ASP A 127 5.72 -7.36 13.12
CA ASP A 127 6.39 -6.41 13.99
C ASP A 127 6.36 -5.02 13.32
N LEU A 128 5.80 -4.04 14.04
CA LEU A 128 5.70 -2.67 13.57
C LEU A 128 7.07 -2.02 13.38
N ASP A 129 8.00 -2.28 14.29
CA ASP A 129 9.32 -1.65 14.26
C ASP A 129 10.11 -2.13 13.03
N ASP A 130 10.00 -3.42 12.68
CA ASP A 130 10.60 -3.96 11.46
C ASP A 130 10.05 -3.29 10.19
N VAL A 131 8.74 -3.01 10.15
CA VAL A 131 8.11 -2.28 9.03
C VAL A 131 8.66 -0.86 8.92
N ILE A 132 8.71 -0.14 10.05
CA ILE A 132 9.18 1.24 10.10
C ILE A 132 10.66 1.31 9.69
N ASP A 133 11.50 0.46 10.26
CA ASP A 133 12.94 0.47 10.02
C ASP A 133 13.27 0.09 8.58
N THR A 134 12.57 -0.90 8.02
CA THR A 134 12.71 -1.25 6.60
C THR A 134 12.35 -0.09 5.68
N ILE A 135 11.25 0.62 5.96
CA ILE A 135 10.84 1.77 5.16
C ILE A 135 11.86 2.92 5.30
N ARG A 136 12.44 3.13 6.48
CA ARG A 136 13.49 4.15 6.68
C ARG A 136 14.80 3.81 5.94
N GLN A 137 15.15 2.53 5.87
CA GLN A 137 16.37 2.04 5.21
C GLN A 137 16.25 1.91 3.69
N ARG A 138 15.06 2.14 3.11
CA ARG A 138 14.82 2.01 1.67
C ARG A 138 15.79 2.89 0.86
N PRO A 139 16.19 2.46 -0.35
CA PRO A 139 16.97 3.30 -1.25
C PRO A 139 16.26 4.64 -1.51
N SER A 140 17.05 5.71 -1.62
CA SER A 140 16.52 7.08 -1.58
C SER A 140 15.56 7.41 -2.72
N HIS A 141 15.55 6.64 -3.81
CA HIS A 141 14.66 6.77 -4.98
C HIS A 141 13.37 5.94 -4.91
N VAL A 142 13.16 5.16 -3.85
CA VAL A 142 11.99 4.30 -3.68
C VAL A 142 10.90 5.04 -2.92
N ASN A 143 9.71 5.13 -3.52
CA ASN A 143 8.49 5.63 -2.89
C ASN A 143 7.69 4.45 -2.31
N VAL A 144 7.01 4.65 -1.18
CA VAL A 144 6.20 3.60 -0.54
C VAL A 144 4.81 4.13 -0.27
N ILE A 145 3.77 3.41 -0.72
CA ILE A 145 2.38 3.67 -0.35
C ILE A 145 1.90 2.55 0.57
N LEU A 146 1.40 2.91 1.75
CA LEU A 146 0.70 2.01 2.66
C LEU A 146 -0.79 2.27 2.54
N THR A 147 -1.60 1.21 2.54
CA THR A 147 -3.06 1.32 2.57
C THR A 147 -3.64 0.51 3.71
N GLY A 148 -4.83 0.94 4.14
CA GLY A 148 -5.74 0.16 4.97
C GLY A 148 -6.37 0.95 6.10
N ARG A 149 -7.31 0.33 6.81
CA ARG A 149 -8.04 0.97 7.92
C ARG A 149 -7.21 0.94 9.21
N GLY A 150 -7.52 1.85 10.13
CA GLY A 150 -6.97 1.81 11.49
C GLY A 150 -5.44 1.89 11.54
N ALA A 151 -4.84 2.77 10.73
CA ALA A 151 -3.39 2.90 10.69
C ALA A 151 -2.82 3.23 12.09
N HIS A 152 -1.76 2.52 12.49
CA HIS A 152 -1.08 2.75 13.76
C HIS A 152 -0.47 4.16 13.79
N PRO A 153 -0.51 4.91 14.92
CA PRO A 153 0.02 6.27 15.01
C PRO A 153 1.48 6.41 14.53
N ALA A 154 2.32 5.40 14.82
CA ALA A 154 3.70 5.40 14.35
C ALA A 154 3.83 5.35 12.81
N LEU A 155 2.86 4.78 12.08
CA LEU A 155 2.83 4.85 10.61
C LEU A 155 2.41 6.24 10.12
N VAL A 156 1.55 6.93 10.86
CA VAL A 156 1.17 8.33 10.57
C VAL A 156 2.38 9.24 10.74
N GLU A 157 3.11 9.08 11.84
CA GLU A 157 4.37 9.80 12.11
C GLU A 157 5.47 9.49 11.08
N LEU A 158 5.54 8.25 10.59
CA LEU A 158 6.50 7.85 9.54
C LEU A 158 6.18 8.47 8.17
N ALA A 159 4.90 8.67 7.86
CA ALA A 159 4.45 9.05 6.53
C ALA A 159 4.70 10.54 6.22
N ASP A 160 5.20 10.82 5.02
CA ASP A 160 5.34 12.18 4.51
C ASP A 160 4.00 12.79 4.08
N LEU A 161 3.05 11.94 3.71
CA LEU A 161 1.69 12.32 3.33
C LEU A 161 0.70 11.31 3.88
N VAL A 162 -0.29 11.79 4.62
CA VAL A 162 -1.41 10.98 5.09
C VAL A 162 -2.71 11.51 4.49
N SER A 163 -3.48 10.62 3.87
CA SER A 163 -4.83 10.90 3.40
C SER A 163 -5.81 9.96 4.10
N GLU A 164 -6.78 10.54 4.80
CA GLU A 164 -7.87 9.81 5.42
C GLU A 164 -9.11 9.86 4.52
N VAL A 165 -9.52 8.70 4.01
CA VAL A 165 -10.75 8.57 3.23
C VAL A 165 -11.91 8.38 4.20
N HIS A 166 -12.73 9.41 4.38
CA HIS A 166 -13.92 9.35 5.23
C HIS A 166 -15.12 8.74 4.47
N GLU A 167 -15.85 7.79 5.08
CA GLU A 167 -17.09 7.24 4.52
C GLU A 167 -18.24 8.21 4.73
N VAL A 168 -18.50 9.10 3.77
CA VAL A 168 -19.68 10.00 3.81
C VAL A 168 -20.96 9.23 3.45
N LYS A 169 -20.88 8.36 2.43
CA LYS A 169 -21.96 7.46 2.02
C LYS A 169 -21.34 6.24 1.33
N HIS A 170 -21.95 5.07 1.50
CA HIS A 170 -21.54 3.86 0.80
C HIS A 170 -22.76 3.08 0.27
N PRO A 171 -22.77 2.60 -0.98
CA PRO A 171 -23.90 1.87 -1.56
C PRO A 171 -24.25 0.58 -0.79
N TYR A 172 -23.26 -0.07 -0.18
CA TYR A 172 -23.49 -1.21 0.73
C TYR A 172 -24.49 -0.92 1.87
N ARG A 173 -24.50 0.31 2.41
CA ARG A 173 -25.47 0.72 3.46
C ARG A 173 -26.92 0.73 2.96
N GLN A 174 -27.12 0.71 1.64
CA GLN A 174 -28.41 0.61 0.98
C GLN A 174 -28.71 -0.81 0.49
N GLY A 175 -27.92 -1.81 0.90
CA GLY A 175 -28.08 -3.21 0.50
C GLY A 175 -27.55 -3.55 -0.89
N LEU A 176 -26.85 -2.62 -1.55
CA LEU A 176 -26.23 -2.88 -2.86
C LEU A 176 -24.98 -3.75 -2.70
N LEU A 177 -24.90 -4.81 -3.50
CA LEU A 177 -23.77 -5.73 -3.56
C LEU A 177 -22.60 -5.12 -4.35
N ALA A 178 -21.41 -5.70 -4.13
CA ALA A 178 -20.20 -5.32 -4.85
C ALA A 178 -20.31 -5.64 -6.36
N GLN A 179 -19.77 -4.75 -7.20
CA GLN A 179 -19.86 -4.84 -8.66
C GLN A 179 -18.48 -4.96 -9.31
N VAL A 180 -18.41 -5.78 -10.36
CA VAL A 180 -17.24 -5.95 -11.21
C VAL A 180 -16.85 -4.60 -11.84
N GLY A 181 -15.56 -4.26 -11.75
CA GLY A 181 -15.00 -3.01 -12.27
C GLY A 181 -15.19 -1.79 -11.36
N ILE A 182 -15.93 -1.91 -10.26
CA ILE A 182 -16.18 -0.82 -9.31
C ILE A 182 -15.58 -1.12 -7.94
N GLU A 183 -16.00 -2.24 -7.33
CA GLU A 183 -15.42 -2.71 -6.07
C GLU A 183 -14.21 -3.61 -6.32
N TYR A 184 -14.20 -4.30 -7.47
CA TYR A 184 -13.34 -5.45 -7.67
C TYR A 184 -13.07 -5.76 -9.15
#